data_AF-A0A5Q0CFE8-F1
#
_entry.id   AF-A0A5Q0CFE8-F1
#
_cell.length_a   1.000
_cell.length_b   1.000
_cell.length_c   1.000
_cell.angle_alpha   90.00
_cell.angle_beta   90.00
_cell.angle_gamma   90.00
#
_symmetry.space_group_name_H-M   'P 1'
#
loop_
_entity.id
_entity.type
_entity.pdbx_description
1 polymer ?
#
loop_
_entity_poly.entity_id
_entity_poly.type
_entity_poly.pdbx_seq_one_letter_code
_entity_poly.pdbx_strand_id
1 'polypeptide(L)'
;MSKLALALASTVFLSAAFSDQSFAETRPLSEINQKTEARIQREISDRDLRCYKFILRDFRSRKIKQSDILVTFDDPEVDGIGVGISETDENYSCEDGEMRAWEGGKYEVVKTFP
;
A
#
# COMPACT_ATOMS: atom_id res chain seq x y z
N MET A 1 51.80 -27.21 38.07
CA MET A 1 50.75 -26.16 38.18
C MET A 1 50.68 -25.49 36.81
N SER A 2 49.74 -25.88 35.94
CA SER A 2 48.42 -25.21 35.74
C SER A 2 48.61 -23.79 35.18
N LYS A 3 48.08 -23.34 34.03
CA LYS A 3 46.86 -23.72 33.28
C LYS A 3 47.00 -23.33 31.80
N LEU A 4 46.54 -24.20 30.91
CA LEU A 4 46.14 -23.87 29.55
C LEU A 4 44.89 -22.99 29.62
N ALA A 5 44.90 -21.82 28.98
CA ALA A 5 43.72 -20.97 28.85
C ALA A 5 43.09 -21.19 27.48
N LEU A 6 41.81 -21.57 27.51
CA LEU A 6 40.94 -21.88 26.38
C LEU A 6 40.88 -20.76 25.35
N ALA A 7 41.00 -21.13 24.08
CA ALA A 7 40.55 -20.32 22.95
C ALA A 7 39.01 -20.35 22.92
N LEU A 8 38.37 -19.21 23.18
CA LEU A 8 36.94 -19.01 22.96
C LEU A 8 36.74 -18.60 21.50
N ALA A 9 36.35 -19.56 20.66
CA ALA A 9 35.87 -19.27 19.32
C ALA A 9 34.52 -18.56 19.43
N SER A 10 34.49 -17.27 19.10
CA SER A 10 33.27 -16.48 18.98
C SER A 10 32.52 -16.93 17.72
N THR A 11 31.65 -17.93 17.84
CA THR A 11 30.65 -18.23 16.82
C THR A 11 29.59 -17.14 16.84
N VAL A 12 29.80 -16.11 16.03
CA VAL A 12 28.78 -15.12 15.71
C VAL A 12 27.70 -15.83 14.89
N PHE A 13 26.59 -16.20 15.54
CA PHE A 13 25.38 -16.60 14.84
C PHE A 13 24.79 -15.35 14.18
N LEU A 14 25.07 -15.15 12.89
CA LEU A 14 24.30 -14.23 12.05
C LEU A 14 22.87 -14.80 11.95
N SER A 15 22.01 -14.36 12.85
CA SER A 15 20.57 -14.50 12.66
C SER A 15 20.18 -13.53 11.56
N ALA A 16 20.08 -14.01 10.32
CA ALA A 16 19.45 -13.25 9.25
C ALA A 16 17.98 -13.06 9.64
N ALA A 17 17.66 -11.92 10.25
CA ALA A 17 16.29 -11.47 10.36
C ALA A 17 15.81 -11.18 8.94
N PHE A 18 15.02 -12.09 8.38
CA PHE A 18 14.24 -11.82 7.17
C PHE A 18 13.20 -10.78 7.60
N SER A 19 13.52 -9.50 7.44
CA SER A 19 12.51 -8.47 7.44
C SER A 19 11.60 -8.73 6.25
N ASP A 20 10.32 -9.01 6.49
CA ASP A 20 9.29 -8.91 5.47
C ASP A 20 9.32 -7.46 4.95
N GLN A 21 10.11 -7.20 3.90
CA GLN A 21 10.03 -5.95 3.18
C GLN A 21 8.69 -5.96 2.46
N SER A 22 7.68 -5.33 3.05
CA SER A 22 6.47 -4.99 2.34
C SER A 22 6.84 -3.95 1.29
N PHE A 23 6.82 -4.36 0.03
CA PHE A 23 6.94 -3.46 -1.09
C PHE A 23 5.54 -3.02 -1.49
N ALA A 24 5.40 -1.74 -1.83
CA ALA A 24 4.19 -1.23 -2.47
C ALA A 24 3.83 -2.10 -3.68
N GLU A 25 2.64 -2.67 -3.64
CA GLU A 25 2.10 -3.53 -4.67
C GLU A 25 1.09 -2.74 -5.48
N THR A 26 1.36 -2.54 -6.78
CA THR A 26 0.43 -1.86 -7.70
C THR A 26 -0.12 -2.85 -8.70
N ARG A 27 -1.45 -2.96 -8.80
CA ARG A 27 -2.12 -3.85 -9.76
C ARG A 27 -3.28 -3.17 -10.48
N PRO A 28 -3.59 -3.58 -11.72
CA PRO A 28 -4.87 -3.26 -12.34
C PRO A 28 -6.04 -3.78 -11.48
N LEU A 29 -7.11 -3.00 -11.38
CA LEU A 29 -8.32 -3.37 -10.65
C LEU A 29 -8.93 -4.68 -11.19
N SER A 30 -8.80 -4.94 -12.50
CA SER A 30 -9.23 -6.19 -13.12
C SER A 30 -8.50 -7.44 -12.61
N GLU A 31 -7.33 -7.28 -11.98
CA GLU A 31 -6.53 -8.37 -11.43
C GLU A 31 -6.67 -8.53 -9.91
N ILE A 32 -7.42 -7.63 -9.26
CA ILE A 32 -7.74 -7.73 -7.84
C ILE A 32 -8.83 -8.76 -7.64
N ASN A 33 -8.40 -9.94 -7.18
CA ASN A 33 -9.32 -11.01 -6.82
C ASN A 33 -9.88 -10.81 -5.40
N GLN A 34 -10.86 -11.64 -5.04
CA GLN A 34 -11.53 -11.60 -3.75
C GLN A 34 -10.57 -11.76 -2.55
N LYS A 35 -9.48 -12.52 -2.68
CA LYS A 35 -8.50 -12.71 -1.60
C LYS A 35 -7.72 -11.42 -1.36
N THR A 36 -7.27 -10.76 -2.43
CA THR A 36 -6.57 -9.46 -2.35
C THR A 36 -7.52 -8.38 -1.83
N GLU A 37 -8.76 -8.33 -2.33
CA GLU A 37 -9.76 -7.37 -1.83
C GLU A 37 -10.02 -7.56 -0.32
N ALA A 38 -10.20 -8.80 0.13
CA ALA A 38 -10.40 -9.11 1.55
C ALA A 38 -9.16 -8.83 2.42
N ARG A 39 -7.95 -8.81 1.82
CA ARG A 39 -6.72 -8.40 2.50
C ARG A 39 -6.70 -6.89 2.67
N ILE A 40 -6.85 -6.14 1.57
CA ILE A 40 -6.93 -4.67 1.56
C ILE A 40 -7.94 -4.18 2.59
N GLN A 41 -9.16 -4.74 2.60
CA GLN A 41 -10.23 -4.35 3.54
C GLN A 41 -9.90 -4.59 5.02
N ARG A 42 -8.96 -5.49 5.34
CA ARG A 42 -8.52 -5.76 6.72
C ARG A 42 -7.38 -4.84 7.16
N GLU A 43 -6.60 -4.32 6.21
CA GLU A 43 -5.39 -3.55 6.47
C GLU A 43 -5.68 -2.04 6.52
N ILE A 44 -6.60 -1.55 5.68
CA ILE A 44 -6.97 -0.13 5.67
C ILE A 44 -8.08 0.20 6.66
N SER A 45 -8.16 1.46 7.09
CA SER A 45 -9.23 1.91 7.97
C SER A 45 -10.60 1.93 7.27
N ASP A 46 -11.66 1.87 8.06
CA ASP A 46 -13.04 2.01 7.56
C ASP A 46 -13.28 3.33 6.80
N ARG A 47 -12.58 4.40 7.19
CA ARG A 47 -12.63 5.72 6.54
C ARG A 47 -11.99 5.68 5.17
N ASP A 48 -10.81 5.07 5.07
CA ASP A 48 -10.10 4.91 3.80
C ASP A 48 -10.84 3.97 2.86
N LEU A 49 -11.49 2.93 3.40
CA LEU A 49 -12.36 2.06 2.61
C LEU A 49 -13.56 2.80 2.01
N ARG A 50 -14.14 3.78 2.72
CA ARG A 50 -15.21 4.64 2.19
C ARG A 50 -14.69 5.56 1.08
N CYS A 51 -13.51 6.15 1.28
CA CYS A 51 -12.81 6.94 0.27
C CYS A 51 -12.53 6.11 -1.00
N TYR A 52 -11.94 4.92 -0.84
CA TYR A 52 -11.62 4.00 -1.93
C TYR A 52 -12.86 3.63 -2.75
N LYS A 53 -13.94 3.24 -2.07
CA LYS A 53 -15.23 2.91 -2.73
C LYS A 53 -15.86 4.12 -3.41
N PHE A 54 -15.60 5.34 -2.96
CA PHE A 54 -16.06 6.56 -3.61
C PHE A 54 -15.34 6.77 -4.95
N ILE A 55 -14.00 6.68 -4.97
CA ILE A 55 -13.19 6.80 -6.20
C ILE A 55 -13.59 5.73 -7.22
N LEU A 56 -13.69 4.46 -6.81
CA LEU A 56 -14.10 3.39 -7.73
C LEU A 56 -15.49 3.60 -8.33
N ARG A 57 -16.40 4.21 -7.56
CA ARG A 57 -17.74 4.55 -8.05
C ARG A 57 -17.70 5.67 -9.07
N ASP A 58 -16.88 6.70 -8.84
CA ASP A 58 -16.65 7.79 -9.79
C ASP A 58 -16.10 7.24 -11.11
N PHE A 59 -15.01 6.48 -11.06
CA PHE A 59 -14.37 5.89 -12.24
C PHE A 59 -15.32 4.98 -13.03
N ARG A 60 -16.12 4.17 -12.33
CA ARG A 60 -17.17 3.36 -12.97
C ARG A 60 -18.23 4.23 -13.65
N SER A 61 -18.64 5.35 -13.05
CA SER A 61 -19.61 6.27 -13.65
C SER A 61 -19.08 6.95 -14.92
N ARG A 62 -17.77 7.21 -14.95
CA ARG A 62 -17.00 7.71 -16.10
C ARG A 62 -16.65 6.62 -17.12
N LYS A 63 -17.06 5.37 -16.88
CA LYS A 63 -16.82 4.19 -17.73
C LYS A 63 -15.33 3.91 -17.97
N ILE A 64 -14.47 4.22 -17.00
CA ILE A 64 -13.07 3.81 -17.03
C ILE A 64 -13.00 2.29 -16.93
N LYS A 65 -12.16 1.65 -17.77
CA LYS A 65 -12.02 0.20 -17.75
C LYS A 65 -11.25 -0.22 -16.50
N GLN A 66 -11.63 -1.35 -15.91
CA GLN A 66 -10.94 -1.87 -14.73
C GLN A 66 -9.46 -2.22 -14.98
N SER A 67 -9.10 -2.54 -16.23
CA SER A 67 -7.70 -2.75 -16.64
C SER A 67 -6.84 -1.49 -16.55
N ASP A 68 -7.49 -0.33 -16.64
CA ASP A 68 -6.82 0.98 -16.72
C ASP A 68 -6.81 1.67 -15.35
N ILE A 69 -7.52 1.10 -14.36
CA ILE A 69 -7.52 1.58 -12.97
C ILE A 69 -6.43 0.82 -12.23
N LEU A 70 -5.42 1.52 -11.74
CA LEU A 70 -4.36 0.97 -10.91
C LEU A 70 -4.71 1.17 -9.44
N VAL A 71 -4.44 0.16 -8.62
CA VAL A 71 -4.59 0.22 -7.17
C VAL A 71 -3.26 -0.14 -6.53
N THR A 72 -2.81 0.70 -5.62
CA THR A 72 -1.56 0.56 -4.88
C THR A 72 -1.87 0.29 -3.41
N PHE A 73 -1.35 -0.79 -2.86
CA PHE A 73 -1.52 -1.23 -1.46
C PHE A 73 -0.20 -1.83 -0.95
N ASP A 74 -0.12 -2.18 0.34
CA ASP A 74 1.11 -2.65 0.98
C ASP A 74 2.30 -1.67 0.87
N ASP A 75 2.01 -0.37 0.71
CA ASP A 75 3.01 0.68 0.64
C ASP A 75 3.44 1.10 2.05
N PRO A 76 4.71 0.87 2.45
CA PRO A 76 5.17 1.22 3.80
C PRO A 76 5.21 2.73 4.07
N GLU A 77 5.14 3.58 3.04
CA GLU A 77 5.15 5.04 3.16
C GLU A 77 3.73 5.65 3.22
N VAL A 78 2.69 4.84 2.98
CA VAL A 78 1.29 5.29 2.88
C VAL A 78 0.43 4.46 3.83
N ASP A 79 -0.13 5.10 4.87
CA ASP A 79 -1.11 4.47 5.76
C ASP A 79 -2.51 4.54 5.12
N GLY A 80 -2.71 3.72 4.07
CA GLY A 80 -3.90 3.82 3.24
C GLY A 80 -3.85 3.02 1.95
N ILE A 81 -4.48 3.57 0.90
CA ILE A 81 -4.56 2.95 -0.42
C ILE A 81 -4.49 3.99 -1.53
N GLY A 82 -3.69 3.69 -2.56
CA GLY A 82 -3.57 4.48 -3.78
C GLY A 82 -4.50 3.99 -4.88
N VAL A 83 -5.04 4.91 -5.68
CA VAL A 83 -5.83 4.60 -6.89
C VAL A 83 -5.47 5.59 -7.99
N GLY A 84 -5.13 5.10 -9.18
CA GLY A 84 -4.80 5.92 -10.33
C GLY A 84 -5.38 5.38 -11.63
N ILE A 85 -5.22 6.13 -12.71
CA ILE A 85 -5.53 5.68 -14.08
C ILE A 85 -4.22 5.61 -14.87
N SER A 86 -3.89 4.44 -15.42
CA SER A 86 -2.55 4.11 -15.96
C SER A 86 -2.01 5.06 -17.04
N GLU A 87 -2.90 5.68 -17.82
CA GLU A 87 -2.56 6.55 -18.95
C GLU A 87 -2.80 8.04 -18.65
N THR A 88 -2.97 8.42 -17.39
CA THR A 88 -3.24 9.81 -17.00
C THR A 88 -2.50 10.20 -15.73
N ASP A 89 -2.41 11.49 -15.47
CA ASP A 89 -1.88 12.01 -14.21
C ASP A 89 -2.91 11.98 -13.06
N GLU A 90 -4.12 11.46 -13.30
CA GLU A 90 -5.18 11.38 -12.29
C GLU A 90 -4.88 10.25 -11.28
N ASN A 91 -4.31 10.63 -10.13
CA ASN A 91 -3.92 9.72 -9.06
C ASN A 91 -4.42 10.24 -7.72
N TYR A 92 -4.95 9.33 -6.90
CA TYR A 92 -5.47 9.61 -5.58
C TYR A 92 -4.87 8.68 -4.54
N SER A 93 -4.74 9.14 -3.29
CA SER A 93 -4.62 8.27 -2.12
C SER A 93 -5.78 8.51 -1.16
N CYS A 94 -6.11 7.47 -0.40
CA CYS A 94 -7.04 7.52 0.72
C CYS A 94 -6.25 7.26 2.00
N GLU A 95 -6.02 8.30 2.79
CA GLU A 95 -5.21 8.27 4.01
C GLU A 95 -5.92 9.03 5.14
N ASP A 96 -6.11 8.39 6.30
CA ASP A 96 -6.83 8.97 7.46
C ASP A 96 -8.25 9.51 7.12
N GLY A 97 -8.91 8.94 6.11
CA GLY A 97 -10.19 9.42 5.60
C GLY A 97 -10.10 10.65 4.69
N GLU A 98 -8.90 11.08 4.31
CA GLU A 98 -8.68 12.12 3.32
C GLU A 98 -8.48 11.51 1.93
N MET A 99 -9.25 11.98 0.95
CA MET A 99 -8.97 11.75 -0.46
C MET A 99 -8.00 12.81 -0.94
N ARG A 100 -6.78 12.40 -1.22
CA ARG A 100 -5.68 13.26 -1.65
C ARG A 100 -5.46 13.09 -3.14
N ALA A 101 -5.60 14.15 -3.92
CA ALA A 101 -5.26 14.15 -5.34
C ALA A 101 -3.78 14.51 -5.51
N TRP A 102 -3.02 13.72 -6.27
CA TRP A 102 -1.58 13.91 -6.44
C TRP A 102 -1.24 14.50 -7.80
N GLU A 103 -0.44 15.57 -7.80
CA GLU A 103 0.10 16.20 -9.01
C GLU A 103 1.51 16.73 -8.73
N GLY A 104 2.49 16.35 -9.57
CA GLY A 104 3.87 16.85 -9.45
C GLY A 104 4.54 16.58 -8.10
N GLY A 105 4.23 15.45 -7.46
CA GLY A 105 4.78 15.06 -6.15
C GLY A 105 4.19 15.81 -4.96
N LYS A 106 3.12 16.58 -5.17
CA LYS A 106 2.34 17.24 -4.11
C LYS A 106 0.94 16.67 -4.10
N TYR A 107 0.24 16.86 -3.00
CA TYR A 107 -1.17 16.53 -2.91
C TYR A 107 -2.04 17.70 -2.47
N GLU A 108 -3.32 17.61 -2.81
CA GLU A 108 -4.41 18.40 -2.25
C GLU A 108 -5.47 17.47 -1.66
N VAL A 109 -5.99 17.79 -0.48
CA VAL A 109 -7.16 17.11 0.09
C VAL A 109 -8.42 17.60 -0.63
N VAL A 110 -8.96 16.76 -1.50
CA VAL A 110 -10.12 17.10 -2.34
C VAL A 110 -11.45 16.64 -1.71
N LYS A 111 -11.40 15.75 -0.71
CA LYS A 111 -12.58 15.30 0.04
C LYS A 111 -12.19 14.61 1.35
N THR A 112 -13.05 14.69 2.36
CA THR A 112 -12.90 13.95 3.62
C THR A 112 -14.05 12.98 3.85
N PHE A 113 -13.78 11.90 4.58
CA PHE A 113 -14.71 10.83 4.91
C PHE A 113 -14.72 10.64 6.43
N PRO A 114 -15.90 10.77 7.09
CA PRO A 114 -16.05 10.43 8.50
C PRO A 114 -15.89 8.92 8.66
#